data_AF-A0A2G6PMD5-F1
#
_entry.id   AF-A0A2G6PMD5-F1
#
_cell.length_a   1.000
_cell.length_b   1.000
_cell.length_c   1.000
_cell.angle_alpha   90.00
_cell.angle_beta   90.00
_cell.angle_gamma   90.00
#
_symmetry.space_group_name_H-M   'P 1'
#
loop_
_entity.id
_entity.type
_entity.pdbx_description
1 polymer ?
#
loop_
_entity_poly.entity_id
_entity_poly.type
_entity_poly.pdbx_seq_one_letter_code
_entity_poly.pdbx_strand_id
1 'polypeptide(L)' 'MEEHLGYKKHSVAGNNSGNSRNGTYKKRILTSSGEEEIEVPRDRDGSFEPRILPKYETRTNDMEDKIITTG' A
#
# COMPACT_ATOMS: atom_id res chain seq x y z
N MET A 1 -4.30 0.53 4.47
CA MET A 1 -5.42 -0.18 3.79
C MET A 1 -6.72 -0.13 4.58
N GLU A 2 -6.71 -0.29 5.91
CA GLU A 2 -7.94 -0.12 6.72
C GLU A 2 -8.55 1.27 6.57
N GLU A 3 -7.75 2.31 6.66
CA GLU A 3 -8.18 3.70 6.46
C GLU A 3 -8.75 3.92 5.04
N HIS A 4 -8.15 3.28 4.02
CA HIS A 4 -8.60 3.39 2.62
C HIS A 4 -9.93 2.68 2.37
N LEU A 5 -10.10 1.48 2.92
CA LEU A 5 -11.32 0.68 2.72
C LEU A 5 -12.41 0.99 3.75
N GLY A 6 -12.07 1.70 4.84
CA GLY A 6 -12.98 2.00 5.95
C GLY A 6 -13.24 0.81 6.89
N TYR A 7 -12.55 -0.32 6.71
CA TYR A 7 -12.73 -1.51 7.54
C TYR A 7 -11.46 -2.36 7.73
N LYS A 8 -11.42 -3.03 8.88
CA LYS A 8 -10.35 -3.95 9.27
C LYS A 8 -10.32 -5.21 8.42
N LYS A 9 -9.14 -5.81 8.22
CA LYS A 9 -9.06 -7.11 7.54
C LYS A 9 -9.94 -8.14 8.27
N HIS A 10 -10.64 -8.96 7.48
CA HIS A 10 -11.63 -9.94 7.95
C HIS A 10 -12.88 -9.37 8.64
N SER A 11 -13.09 -8.05 8.64
CA SER A 11 -14.34 -7.47 9.13
C SER A 11 -15.50 -7.77 8.18
N VAL A 12 -16.65 -8.17 8.74
CA VAL A 12 -17.92 -8.34 8.01
C VAL A 12 -18.39 -7.05 7.33
N ALA A 13 -17.90 -5.89 7.78
CA ALA A 13 -18.18 -4.59 7.15
C ALA A 13 -17.67 -4.50 5.70
N GLY A 14 -16.71 -5.34 5.30
CA GLY A 14 -16.25 -5.45 3.92
C GLY A 14 -17.16 -6.29 3.01
N ASN A 15 -18.21 -6.93 3.53
CA ASN A 15 -19.14 -7.69 2.72
C ASN A 15 -20.03 -6.72 1.93
N ASN A 16 -20.14 -6.93 0.62
CA ASN A 16 -20.91 -6.07 -0.30
C ASN A 16 -20.47 -4.59 -0.34
N SER A 17 -19.25 -4.25 0.10
CA SER A 17 -18.72 -2.87 0.07
C SER A 17 -18.28 -2.39 -1.32
N GLY A 18 -18.42 -3.21 -2.36
CA GLY A 18 -17.95 -2.93 -3.72
C GLY A 18 -16.44 -3.16 -3.90
N ASN A 19 -15.61 -2.70 -2.95
CA ASN A 19 -14.16 -2.82 -3.00
C ASN A 19 -13.60 -3.69 -1.85
N SER A 20 -12.55 -4.46 -2.13
CA SER A 20 -11.91 -5.36 -1.17
C SER A 20 -10.40 -5.48 -1.32
N ARG A 21 -9.75 -6.06 -0.31
CA ARG A 21 -8.30 -6.34 -0.37
C ARG A 21 -8.00 -7.42 -1.41
N ASN A 22 -7.03 -7.17 -2.29
CA ASN A 22 -6.63 -8.05 -3.37
C ASN A 22 -5.11 -8.37 -3.34
N GLY A 23 -4.61 -8.66 -2.13
CA GLY A 23 -3.21 -9.04 -1.90
C GLY A 23 -2.23 -7.87 -1.89
N THR A 24 -0.96 -8.20 -2.11
CA THR A 24 0.18 -7.27 -2.20
C THR A 24 0.95 -7.51 -3.49
N TYR A 25 1.71 -6.50 -3.95
CA TYR A 25 2.68 -6.65 -5.03
C TYR A 25 4.05 -6.11 -4.60
N LYS A 26 5.11 -6.64 -5.19
CA LYS A 26 6.48 -6.20 -4.93
C LYS A 26 6.81 -4.98 -5.79
N LYS A 27 7.36 -3.94 -5.16
CA LYS A 27 7.88 -2.75 -5.85
C LYS A 27 9.32 -2.53 -5.41
N ARG A 28 10.22 -2.39 -6.39
CA ARG A 28 11.60 -1.96 -6.14
C ARG A 28 11.65 -0.44 -6.07
N ILE A 29 12.30 0.08 -5.04
CA ILE A 29 12.46 1.50 -4.75
C ILE A 29 13.94 1.79 -4.54
N LEU A 30 14.38 2.98 -4.91
CA LEU A 30 15.73 3.47 -4.66
C LEU A 30 15.68 4.46 -3.50
N THR A 31 16.30 4.10 -2.39
CA THR A 31 16.53 4.97 -1.23
C THR A 31 17.98 5.49 -1.28
N SER A 32 18.37 6.44 -0.44
CA SER A 32 19.79 6.84 -0.33
C SER A 32 20.67 5.72 0.23
N SER A 33 20.06 4.76 0.94
CA SER A 33 20.69 3.54 1.41
C SER A 33 20.86 2.46 0.33
N GLY A 34 20.19 2.59 -0.82
CA GLY A 34 20.32 1.67 -1.96
C GLY A 34 18.98 1.24 -2.57
N GLU A 35 19.00 0.20 -3.40
CA GLU A 35 17.76 -0.40 -3.94
C GLU A 35 17.13 -1.34 -2.90
N GLU A 36 15.87 -1.11 -2.56
CA GLU A 36 15.08 -1.94 -1.65
C GLU A 36 13.82 -2.47 -2.35
N GLU A 37 13.37 -3.66 -1.94
CA GLU A 37 12.09 -4.23 -2.38
C GLU A 37 11.07 -4.11 -1.25
N ILE A 38 9.91 -3.52 -1.56
CA ILE A 38 8.79 -3.37 -0.62
C ILE A 38 7.56 -4.11 -1.11
N GLU A 39 6.70 -4.53 -0.18
CA GLU A 39 5.38 -5.07 -0.48
C GLU A 39 4.31 -3.97 -0.35
N VAL A 40 3.59 -3.72 -1.45
CA VAL A 40 2.57 -2.69 -1.52
C VAL A 40 1.18 -3.35 -1.51
N PRO A 41 0.29 -3.01 -0.55
CA PRO A 41 -1.08 -3.48 -0.54
C PRO A 41 -1.86 -3.01 -1.77
N ARG A 42 -2.81 -3.82 -2.25
CA ARG A 42 -3.66 -3.46 -3.39
C ARG A 42 -5.11 -3.84 -3.15
N ASP A 43 -6.02 -2.93 -3.45
CA ASP A 43 -7.46 -3.15 -3.45
C ASP A 43 -7.96 -3.67 -4.82
N ARG A 44 -9.16 -4.25 -4.85
CA ARG A 44 -9.75 -4.85 -6.05
C ARG A 44 -9.98 -3.83 -7.14
N ASP A 45 -10.37 -2.62 -6.78
CA ASP A 45 -10.61 -1.53 -7.73
C ASP A 45 -9.31 -0.82 -8.16
N GLY A 46 -8.17 -1.11 -7.52
CA GLY A 46 -6.90 -0.46 -7.80
C GLY A 46 -6.89 1.04 -7.49
N SER A 47 -7.77 1.49 -6.60
CA SER A 47 -7.92 2.88 -6.16
C SER A 47 -6.97 3.26 -5.03
N PHE A 48 -6.33 2.28 -4.38
CA PHE A 48 -5.38 2.52 -3.32
C PHE A 48 -4.10 3.13 -3.89
N GLU A 49 -3.83 4.39 -3.52
CA GLU A 49 -2.57 5.07 -3.84
C GLU A 49 -1.67 5.11 -2.59
N PRO A 50 -0.45 4.53 -2.65
CA PRO A 50 0.50 4.59 -1.54
C PRO A 50 0.95 6.04 -1.29
N ARG A 51 0.86 6.52 -0.05
CA ARG A 51 1.14 7.94 0.29
C ARG A 51 2.63 8.32 0.19
N ILE A 52 3.55 7.37 0.37
CA ILE A 52 4.99 7.64 0.57
C ILE A 52 5.79 7.56 -0.76
N LEU A 53 5.17 7.03 -1.82
CA LEU A 53 5.74 7.03 -3.16
C LEU A 53 4.75 7.72 -4.10
N PRO A 54 4.95 9.00 -4.44
CA PRO A 54 4.17 9.60 -5.51
C PRO A 54 4.28 8.70 -6.75
N LYS A 55 3.14 8.58 -7.44
CA LYS A 55 3.02 7.79 -8.66
C LYS A 55 4.15 8.23 -9.61
N TYR A 56 4.91 7.27 -10.13
CA TYR A 56 6.06 7.45 -11.04
C TYR A 56 7.42 7.83 -10.42
N GLU A 57 7.54 8.01 -9.10
CA GLU A 57 8.84 8.30 -8.47
C GLU A 57 9.49 7.01 -7.93
N THR A 58 10.79 6.86 -8.23
CA THR A 58 11.62 5.73 -7.80
C THR A 58 12.62 6.11 -6.71
N ARG A 59 12.75 7.40 -6.37
CA ARG A 59 13.68 7.93 -5.36
C ARG A 59 12.93 8.37 -4.12
N THR A 60 13.31 7.87 -2.94
CA THR A 60 12.77 8.32 -1.64
C THR A 60 13.87 8.98 -0.83
N ASN A 61 13.58 10.11 -0.17
CA ASN A 61 14.44 10.61 0.90
C ASN A 61 14.29 9.66 2.11
N ASP A 62 15.41 9.21 2.68
CA ASP A 62 15.55 8.14 3.70
C ASP A 62 14.74 8.30 4.99
N MET A 63 13.98 9.38 5.14
CA MET A 63 13.36 9.75 6.40
C MET A 63 11.89 9.34 6.53
N GLU A 64 11.21 8.88 5.47
CA GLU A 64 9.77 8.63 5.56
C GLU A 64 9.42 7.14 5.40
N ASP A 65 9.25 6.52 6.57
CA ASP A 65 8.53 5.30 6.91
C ASP A 65 8.23 4.25 5.83
N LYS A 66 8.73 3.03 6.08
CA LYS A 66 8.28 1.81 5.42
C LYS A 66 6.75 1.69 5.51
N ILE A 67 6.07 1.79 4.37
CA ILE A 67 4.64 1.48 4.26
C ILE A 67 4.43 0.03 4.69
N ILE A 68 3.92 -0.16 5.90
CA ILE A 68 3.32 -1.41 6.33
C ILE A 68 2.02 -1.06 7.05
N THR A 69 0.97 -0.72 6.31
CA THR A 69 -0.37 -0.92 6.87
C THR A 69 -0.80 -2.35 6.57
N THR A 70 -0.19 -3.28 7.32
CA THR A 70 -0.76 -4.60 7.57
C THR A 70 -1.75 -4.43 8.71
N GLY A 71 -2.93 -3.94 8.37
CA GLY A 71 -4.14 -3.99 9.20
C GLY A 71 -5.20 -4.63 8.35
#